data_AF-A0AAU5ZEB6-F1
#
_entry.id   AF-A0AAU5ZEB6-F1
#
_cell.length_a   1.000
_cell.length_b   1.000
_cell.length_c   1.000
_cell.angle_alpha   90.00
_cell.angle_beta   90.00
_cell.angle_gamma   90.00
#
_symmetry.space_group_name_H-M   'P 1'
#
loop_
_entity.id
_entity.type
_entity.pdbx_description
1 polymer ?
#
loop_
_entity_poly.entity_id
_entity_poly.type
_entity_poly.pdbx_seq_one_letter_code
_entity_poly.pdbx_strand_id
1 'polypeptide(L)'
;MDWARRRAGSLLAVGLCFGLAWTAAVTLSMPSWFDPTEACTHKFPAAADSADVTVRTRWFPPAASCVFDGDVRQFMSPARSAVLSVTGVLILVVLLTGLVLTVRRLSGDPGPIRAAGDVNLGRRKFNQLTFGALDIAVVVAVLTFLNATAIVFGGIAGGVLFIVVTITGLSGLCVLLDQHMGPLPSTALDGRRRGTVAGVTVFGVIFAATALTGQLPFFRLWSVPLGAITYAAVAAVQWSRVPKEASPAQYSG
;
A
#
# COMPACT_ATOMS: atom_id res chain seq x y z
N MET A 1 -26.13 -0.12 9.73
CA MET A 1 -24.94 0.36 8.97
C MET A 1 -23.60 0.07 9.67
N ASP A 2 -23.57 -0.24 10.97
CA ASP A 2 -22.33 -0.44 11.72
C ASP A 2 -21.53 -1.70 11.34
N TRP A 3 -22.22 -2.75 10.90
CA TRP A 3 -21.57 -4.00 10.45
C TRP A 3 -20.66 -3.78 9.23
N ALA A 4 -21.12 -3.00 8.25
CA ALA A 4 -20.34 -2.67 7.05
C ALA A 4 -19.14 -1.76 7.38
N ARG A 5 -19.30 -0.81 8.32
CA ARG A 5 -18.19 0.05 8.79
C ARG A 5 -17.11 -0.74 9.55
N ARG A 6 -17.50 -1.75 10.33
CA ARG A 6 -16.56 -2.63 11.05
C ARG A 6 -15.74 -3.50 10.09
N ARG A 7 -16.34 -3.96 8.99
CA ARG A 7 -15.66 -4.80 7.97
C ARG A 7 -14.92 -4.03 6.89
N ALA A 8 -15.02 -2.70 6.84
CA ALA A 8 -14.36 -1.87 5.83
C ALA A 8 -12.85 -2.13 5.71
N GLY A 9 -12.16 -2.28 6.85
CA GLY A 9 -10.73 -2.60 6.88
C GLY A 9 -10.43 -4.00 6.33
N SER A 10 -11.26 -4.99 6.67
CA SER A 10 -11.12 -6.36 6.13
C SER A 10 -11.41 -6.42 4.64
N LEU A 11 -12.41 -5.69 4.14
CA LEU A 11 -12.71 -5.61 2.70
C LEU A 11 -11.56 -5.00 1.92
N LEU A 12 -10.97 -3.91 2.42
CA LEU A 12 -9.81 -3.29 1.81
C LEU A 12 -8.61 -4.26 1.81
N ALA A 13 -8.32 -4.91 2.94
CA ALA A 13 -7.24 -5.90 3.03
C ALA A 13 -7.43 -7.06 2.05
N VAL A 14 -8.65 -7.63 1.98
CA VAL A 14 -9.00 -8.71 1.04
C VAL A 14 -8.85 -8.24 -0.41
N GLY A 15 -9.34 -7.05 -0.74
CA GLY A 15 -9.18 -6.48 -2.07
C GLY A 15 -7.72 -6.29 -2.46
N LEU A 16 -6.87 -5.85 -1.52
CA LEU A 16 -5.44 -5.66 -1.74
C LEU A 16 -4.72 -7.01 -1.94
N CYS A 17 -5.04 -8.02 -1.13
CA CYS A 17 -4.50 -9.37 -1.28
C CYS A 17 -4.89 -9.98 -2.63
N PHE A 18 -6.16 -9.91 -3.02
CA PHE A 18 -6.60 -10.39 -4.33
C PHE A 18 -5.99 -9.58 -5.47
N GLY A 19 -5.83 -8.27 -5.30
CA GLY A 19 -5.14 -7.41 -6.27
C GLY A 19 -3.69 -7.81 -6.47
N LEU A 20 -2.95 -8.07 -5.40
CA LEU A 20 -1.57 -8.58 -5.47
C LEU A 20 -1.52 -9.93 -6.21
N ALA A 21 -2.37 -10.88 -5.81
CA ALA A 21 -2.46 -12.19 -6.45
C ALA A 21 -2.82 -12.07 -7.94
N TRP A 22 -3.73 -11.16 -8.29
CA TRP A 22 -4.12 -10.89 -9.66
C TRP A 22 -2.98 -10.31 -10.48
N THR A 23 -2.27 -9.31 -9.95
CA THR A 23 -1.09 -8.74 -10.65
C THR A 23 -0.02 -9.81 -10.90
N ALA A 24 0.26 -10.65 -9.91
CA ALA A 24 1.19 -11.76 -10.08
C ALA A 24 0.70 -12.76 -11.14
N ALA A 25 -0.59 -13.12 -11.12
CA ALA A 25 -1.18 -14.02 -12.10
C ALA A 25 -1.12 -13.46 -13.53
N VAL A 26 -1.36 -12.17 -13.71
CA VAL A 26 -1.25 -11.48 -15.01
C VAL A 26 0.20 -11.55 -15.50
N THR A 27 1.17 -11.17 -14.68
CA THR A 27 2.59 -11.17 -15.05
C THR A 27 3.10 -12.56 -15.39
N LEU A 28 2.79 -13.57 -14.56
CA LEU A 28 3.18 -14.95 -14.82
C LEU A 28 2.50 -15.53 -16.07
N SER A 29 1.45 -14.88 -16.58
CA SER A 29 0.77 -15.27 -17.81
C SER A 29 1.29 -14.52 -19.05
N MET A 30 2.21 -13.57 -18.88
CA MET A 30 2.89 -12.84 -19.94
C MET A 30 4.29 -13.43 -20.21
N PRO A 31 4.91 -13.13 -21.37
CA PRO A 31 6.32 -13.45 -21.61
C PRO A 31 7.21 -12.89 -20.50
N SER A 32 8.34 -13.56 -20.24
CA SER A 32 9.32 -13.14 -19.23
C SER A 32 9.68 -11.68 -19.43
N TRP A 33 9.71 -10.90 -18.34
CA TRP A 33 10.14 -9.51 -18.40
C TRP A 33 11.65 -9.38 -18.65
N PHE A 34 12.43 -10.43 -18.32
CA PHE A 34 13.89 -10.44 -18.45
C PHE A 34 14.32 -10.74 -19.89
N ASP A 35 13.71 -11.77 -20.49
CA ASP A 35 13.92 -12.13 -21.90
C ASP A 35 12.58 -12.49 -22.55
N PRO A 36 11.80 -11.49 -23.01
CA PRO A 36 10.48 -11.71 -23.58
C PRO A 36 10.57 -12.42 -24.94
N THR A 37 11.67 -12.22 -25.66
CA THR A 37 11.91 -12.83 -26.97
C THR A 37 12.20 -14.32 -26.81
N GLU A 38 13.11 -14.70 -25.91
CA GLU A 38 13.40 -16.10 -25.58
C GLU A 38 12.14 -16.84 -25.08
N ALA A 39 11.32 -16.17 -24.25
CA ALA A 39 10.06 -16.76 -23.80
C ALA A 39 9.08 -17.04 -24.97
N CYS A 40 9.03 -16.16 -25.97
CA CYS A 40 8.22 -16.34 -27.17
C CYS A 40 8.75 -17.48 -28.06
N THR A 41 10.07 -17.54 -28.30
CA THR A 41 10.68 -18.59 -29.12
C THR A 41 10.58 -19.96 -28.46
N HIS A 42 10.77 -20.07 -27.14
CA HIS A 42 10.60 -21.31 -26.40
C HIS A 42 9.16 -21.83 -26.46
N LYS A 43 8.16 -20.94 -26.46
CA LYS A 43 6.75 -21.33 -26.57
C LYS A 43 6.35 -21.72 -27.99
N PHE A 44 6.96 -21.09 -28.99
CA PHE A 44 6.65 -21.30 -30.41
C PHE A 44 7.94 -21.64 -31.19
N PRO A 45 8.57 -22.79 -30.94
CA PRO A 45 9.88 -23.12 -31.53
C PRO A 45 9.83 -23.20 -33.05
N ALA A 46 8.73 -23.70 -33.63
CA ALA A 46 8.55 -23.80 -35.08
C ALA A 46 8.49 -22.44 -35.80
N ALA A 47 8.26 -21.34 -35.09
CA ALA A 47 8.25 -19.98 -35.64
C ALA A 47 9.55 -19.22 -35.36
N ALA A 48 10.47 -19.78 -34.56
CA ALA A 48 11.69 -19.12 -34.10
C ALA A 48 12.84 -19.20 -35.11
N ASP A 49 12.85 -20.21 -35.98
CA ASP A 49 14.00 -20.52 -36.86
C ASP A 49 14.24 -19.53 -38.01
N SER A 50 13.42 -18.48 -38.16
CA SER A 50 13.49 -17.61 -39.35
C SER A 50 13.15 -16.13 -39.16
N ALA A 51 12.75 -15.66 -37.97
CA ALA A 51 12.02 -14.39 -37.85
C ALA A 51 12.56 -13.44 -36.76
N ASP A 52 12.40 -12.14 -37.01
CA ASP A 52 12.52 -11.10 -35.98
C ASP A 52 11.27 -11.15 -35.07
N VAL A 53 11.47 -11.23 -33.76
CA VAL A 53 10.39 -11.49 -32.79
C VAL A 53 9.97 -10.19 -32.13
N THR A 54 8.76 -9.73 -32.42
CA THR A 54 8.17 -8.57 -31.73
C THR A 54 7.17 -9.00 -30.68
N VAL A 55 7.40 -8.63 -29.42
CA VAL A 55 6.50 -8.94 -28.30
C VAL A 55 5.54 -7.79 -28.05
N ARG A 56 4.24 -8.09 -27.97
CA ARG A 56 3.20 -7.10 -27.63
C ARG A 56 2.46 -7.55 -26.38
N THR A 57 2.47 -6.70 -25.35
CA THR A 57 1.74 -6.93 -24.09
C THR A 57 0.79 -5.78 -23.79
N ARG A 58 -0.33 -6.10 -23.15
CA ARG A 58 -1.32 -5.12 -22.66
C ARG A 58 -1.80 -5.55 -21.29
N TRP A 59 -1.91 -4.60 -20.37
CA TRP A 59 -2.34 -4.85 -18.99
C TRP A 59 -3.85 -4.94 -18.82
N PHE A 60 -4.63 -4.17 -19.60
CA PHE A 60 -6.09 -4.26 -19.55
C PHE A 60 -6.74 -4.02 -20.92
N PRO A 61 -7.57 -4.95 -21.44
CA PRO A 61 -7.67 -6.33 -20.95
C PRO A 61 -6.29 -7.03 -21.02
N PRO A 62 -5.93 -7.91 -20.06
CA PRO A 62 -4.65 -8.60 -20.08
C PRO A 62 -4.47 -9.39 -21.37
N ALA A 63 -3.45 -9.07 -22.16
CA ALA A 63 -3.18 -9.75 -23.41
C ALA A 63 -1.67 -9.80 -23.66
N ALA A 64 -1.22 -10.89 -24.28
CA ALA A 64 0.15 -11.03 -24.73
C ALA A 64 0.17 -11.81 -26.04
N SER A 65 0.90 -11.28 -27.02
CA SER A 65 1.09 -11.90 -28.33
C SER A 65 2.52 -11.74 -28.80
N CYS A 66 3.02 -12.76 -29.50
CA CYS A 66 4.31 -12.75 -30.19
C CYS A 66 4.05 -12.59 -31.68
N VAL A 67 4.79 -11.70 -32.35
CA VAL A 67 4.71 -11.51 -33.79
C VAL A 67 6.00 -12.04 -34.41
N PHE A 68 5.87 -12.97 -35.36
CA PHE A 68 6.97 -13.59 -36.11
C PHE A 68 6.74 -13.29 -37.60
N ASP A 69 7.56 -12.43 -38.22
CA ASP A 69 7.44 -12.03 -39.64
C ASP A 69 6.01 -11.64 -40.08
N GLY A 70 5.28 -10.97 -39.18
CA GLY A 70 3.89 -10.53 -39.39
C GLY A 70 2.81 -11.53 -38.96
N ASP A 71 3.14 -12.80 -38.71
CA ASP A 71 2.21 -13.78 -38.13
C ASP A 71 2.06 -13.55 -36.62
N VAL A 72 0.81 -13.43 -36.14
CA VAL A 72 0.51 -13.08 -34.75
C VAL A 72 0.08 -14.33 -33.98
N ARG A 73 0.94 -14.77 -33.05
CA ARG A 73 0.67 -15.90 -32.16
C ARG A 73 0.25 -15.42 -30.77
N GLN A 74 -0.89 -15.90 -30.29
CA GLN A 74 -1.40 -15.55 -28.96
C GLN A 74 -0.60 -16.27 -27.88
N PHE A 75 0.18 -15.52 -27.11
CA PHE A 75 0.90 -16.07 -25.95
C PHE A 75 -0.06 -16.31 -24.79
N MET A 76 -1.04 -15.42 -24.59
CA MET A 76 -2.12 -15.60 -23.62
C MET A 76 -3.39 -16.03 -24.33
N SER A 77 -4.04 -17.11 -23.86
CA SER A 77 -5.29 -17.56 -24.48
C SER A 77 -6.44 -16.56 -24.24
N PRO A 78 -7.38 -16.40 -25.19
CA PRO A 78 -8.51 -15.48 -25.03
C PRO A 78 -9.37 -15.78 -23.79
N ALA A 79 -9.55 -17.06 -23.45
CA ALA A 79 -10.29 -17.46 -22.25
C ALA A 79 -9.59 -16.97 -20.97
N ARG A 80 -8.25 -17.08 -20.89
CA ARG A 80 -7.48 -16.60 -19.74
C ARG A 80 -7.53 -15.08 -19.63
N SER A 81 -7.41 -14.39 -20.76
CA SER A 81 -7.58 -12.93 -20.85
C SER A 81 -8.94 -12.47 -20.34
N ALA A 82 -10.03 -13.16 -20.74
CA ALA A 82 -11.37 -12.86 -20.28
C ALA A 82 -11.54 -13.07 -18.77
N VAL A 83 -11.10 -14.22 -18.25
CA VAL A 83 -11.18 -14.53 -16.81
C VAL A 83 -10.39 -13.52 -15.97
N LEU A 84 -9.16 -13.18 -16.38
CA LEU A 84 -8.34 -12.18 -15.70
C LEU A 84 -8.97 -10.78 -15.80
N SER A 85 -9.57 -10.42 -16.93
CA SER A 85 -10.26 -9.12 -17.07
C SER A 85 -11.45 -9.00 -16.11
N VAL A 86 -12.34 -10.00 -16.09
CA VAL A 86 -13.51 -10.01 -15.21
C VAL A 86 -13.09 -10.00 -13.75
N THR A 87 -12.11 -10.84 -13.39
CA THR A 87 -11.57 -10.91 -12.02
C THR A 87 -10.94 -9.58 -11.62
N GLY A 88 -10.17 -8.94 -12.52
CA GLY A 88 -9.56 -7.64 -12.29
C GLY A 88 -10.59 -6.54 -12.01
N VAL A 89 -11.68 -6.51 -12.77
CA VAL A 89 -12.79 -5.56 -12.55
C VAL A 89 -13.46 -5.80 -11.20
N LEU A 90 -13.75 -7.05 -10.84
CA LEU A 90 -14.36 -7.38 -9.54
C LEU A 90 -13.47 -6.96 -8.37
N ILE A 91 -12.16 -7.22 -8.47
CA ILE A 91 -11.18 -6.78 -7.47
C ILE A 91 -11.16 -5.25 -7.36
N LEU A 92 -11.16 -4.55 -8.50
CA LEU A 92 -11.18 -3.08 -8.52
C LEU A 92 -12.42 -2.53 -7.81
N VAL A 93 -13.60 -3.11 -8.04
CA VAL A 93 -14.84 -2.72 -7.35
C VAL A 93 -14.73 -2.95 -5.84
N VAL A 94 -14.19 -4.10 -5.41
CA VAL A 94 -13.98 -4.40 -3.98
C VAL A 94 -12.99 -3.42 -3.34
N LEU A 95 -11.87 -3.13 -4.02
CA LEU A 95 -10.87 -2.16 -3.59
C LEU A 95 -11.44 -0.76 -3.43
N LEU A 96 -12.13 -0.25 -4.45
CA LEU A 96 -12.75 1.08 -4.41
C LEU A 96 -13.80 1.17 -3.30
N THR A 97 -14.62 0.13 -3.15
CA THR A 97 -15.62 0.07 -2.07
C THR A 97 -14.95 0.06 -0.70
N GLY A 98 -13.93 -0.78 -0.50
CA GLY A 98 -13.16 -0.84 0.75
C GLY A 98 -12.47 0.48 1.07
N LEU A 99 -11.90 1.15 0.07
CA LEU A 99 -11.25 2.45 0.21
C LEU A 99 -12.27 3.53 0.61
N VAL A 100 -13.40 3.65 -0.11
CA VAL A 100 -14.45 4.62 0.19
C VAL A 100 -15.00 4.42 1.60
N LEU A 101 -15.26 3.17 2.00
CA LEU A 101 -15.72 2.87 3.36
C LEU A 101 -14.66 3.22 4.42
N THR A 102 -13.38 3.01 4.12
CA THR A 102 -12.26 3.37 5.00
C THR A 102 -12.14 4.89 5.15
N VAL A 103 -12.25 5.64 4.06
CA VAL A 103 -12.26 7.12 4.09
C VAL A 103 -13.47 7.63 4.86
N ARG A 104 -14.67 7.10 4.61
CA ARG A 104 -15.88 7.48 5.38
C ARG A 104 -15.73 7.20 6.88
N ARG A 105 -14.97 6.17 7.26
CA ARG A 105 -14.68 5.84 8.66
C ARG A 105 -13.79 6.89 9.35
N LEU A 106 -13.06 7.72 8.61
CA LEU A 106 -12.29 8.86 9.13
C LEU A 106 -13.16 10.10 9.41
N SER A 107 -14.44 10.09 9.00
CA SER A 107 -15.41 11.16 9.23
C SER A 107 -16.63 10.72 10.05
N GLY A 108 -16.59 9.51 10.62
CA GLY A 108 -17.68 8.97 11.44
C GLY A 108 -17.62 9.43 12.90
N ASP A 109 -18.43 8.81 13.75
CA ASP A 109 -18.51 9.18 15.16
C ASP A 109 -17.17 9.01 15.90
N PRO A 110 -16.83 9.98 16.78
CA PRO A 110 -15.60 9.96 17.57
C PRO A 110 -15.50 8.72 18.46
N GLY A 111 -16.64 8.22 18.94
CA GLY A 111 -16.72 7.19 19.96
C GLY A 111 -16.35 7.73 21.35
N PRO A 112 -16.23 6.85 22.35
CA PRO A 112 -15.93 7.27 23.71
C PRO A 112 -14.54 7.89 23.82
N ILE A 113 -14.40 8.87 24.71
CA ILE A 113 -13.14 9.53 25.03
C ILE A 113 -12.31 8.59 25.91
N ARG A 114 -11.06 8.34 25.53
CA ARG A 114 -10.09 7.68 26.40
C ARG A 114 -9.41 8.74 27.26
N ALA A 115 -9.67 8.70 28.56
CA ALA A 115 -9.08 9.61 29.53
C ALA A 115 -7.58 9.33 29.74
N ALA A 116 -6.84 10.36 30.16
CA ALA A 116 -5.41 10.23 30.47
C ALA A 116 -5.16 9.48 31.78
N GLY A 117 -6.09 9.51 32.75
CA GLY A 117 -6.00 8.78 34.03
C GLY A 117 -4.64 8.89 34.71
N ASP A 118 -4.21 7.80 35.35
CA ASP A 118 -2.88 7.65 35.99
C ASP A 118 -1.77 7.26 34.99
N VAL A 119 -2.00 7.40 33.68
CA VAL A 119 -1.02 6.98 32.68
C VAL A 119 0.11 8.01 32.59
N ASN A 120 1.35 7.55 32.76
CA ASN A 120 2.52 8.39 32.57
C ASN A 120 2.68 8.80 31.08
N LEU A 121 2.20 10.00 30.76
CA LEU A 121 2.22 10.57 29.40
C LEU A 121 3.64 10.77 28.87
N GLY A 122 4.61 11.09 29.73
CA GLY A 122 6.01 11.26 29.35
C GLY A 122 6.63 9.97 28.85
N ARG A 123 6.44 8.87 29.59
CA ARG A 123 6.89 7.53 29.19
C ARG A 123 6.19 7.06 27.92
N ARG A 124 4.88 7.32 27.80
CA ARG A 124 4.09 6.97 26.62
C ARG A 124 4.57 7.71 25.36
N LYS A 125 4.84 9.01 25.48
CA LYS A 125 5.46 9.83 24.42
C LYS A 125 6.81 9.27 24.01
N PHE A 126 7.69 9.00 24.98
CA PHE A 126 9.01 8.45 24.70
C PHE A 126 8.92 7.11 23.96
N ASN A 127 8.06 6.20 24.43
CA ASN A 127 7.84 4.91 23.78
C ASN A 127 7.30 5.05 22.35
N GLN A 128 6.38 5.97 22.08
CA GLN A 128 5.88 6.18 20.72
C GLN A 128 6.97 6.70 19.79
N LEU A 129 7.83 7.61 20.27
CA LEU A 129 8.91 8.20 19.48
C LEU A 129 10.02 7.18 19.18
N THR A 130 10.35 6.30 20.13
CA THR A 130 11.43 5.32 19.97
C THR A 130 10.93 4.05 19.29
N PHE A 131 10.02 3.32 19.93
CA PHE A 131 9.52 2.04 19.41
C PHE A 131 8.65 2.23 18.17
N GLY A 132 7.81 3.27 18.14
CA GLY A 132 7.02 3.55 16.94
C GLY A 132 7.89 3.92 15.72
N ALA A 133 9.00 4.65 15.91
CA ALA A 133 9.93 4.93 14.81
C ALA A 133 10.68 3.66 14.38
N LEU A 134 11.05 2.78 15.30
CA LEU A 134 11.69 1.50 15.01
C LEU A 134 10.74 0.56 14.26
N ASP A 135 9.48 0.46 14.67
CA ASP A 135 8.46 -0.33 13.98
C ASP A 135 8.27 0.15 12.54
N ILE A 136 8.23 1.48 12.34
CA ILE A 136 8.17 2.07 10.99
C ILE A 136 9.43 1.78 10.19
N ALA A 137 10.62 1.82 10.80
CA ALA A 137 11.86 1.46 10.13
C ALA A 137 11.80 0.01 9.62
N VAL A 138 11.36 -0.93 10.46
CA VAL A 138 11.22 -2.35 10.09
C VAL A 138 10.21 -2.51 8.95
N VAL A 139 9.05 -1.88 9.04
CA VAL A 139 8.03 -1.98 7.99
C VAL A 139 8.50 -1.34 6.68
N VAL A 140 9.19 -0.19 6.72
CA VAL A 140 9.76 0.44 5.51
C VAL A 140 10.87 -0.42 4.91
N ALA A 141 11.66 -1.13 5.71
CA ALA A 141 12.65 -2.08 5.20
C ALA A 141 12.00 -3.23 4.44
N VAL A 142 10.91 -3.80 4.97
CA VAL A 142 10.12 -4.84 4.28
C VAL A 142 9.50 -4.28 2.99
N LEU A 143 8.91 -3.08 3.04
CA LEU A 143 8.34 -2.41 1.86
C LEU A 143 9.39 -2.12 0.80
N THR A 144 10.61 -1.76 1.21
CA THR A 144 11.75 -1.54 0.31
C THR A 144 12.08 -2.80 -0.48
N PHE A 145 12.12 -3.95 0.21
CA PHE A 145 12.31 -5.24 -0.44
C PHE A 145 11.15 -5.59 -1.38
N LEU A 146 9.90 -5.43 -0.92
CA LEU A 146 8.70 -5.74 -1.71
C LEU A 146 8.54 -4.82 -2.93
N ASN A 147 8.99 -3.57 -2.87
CA ASN A 147 8.94 -2.63 -3.98
C ASN A 147 9.75 -3.13 -5.18
N ALA A 148 10.95 -3.65 -4.92
CA ALA A 148 11.79 -4.24 -5.96
C ALA A 148 11.04 -5.39 -6.66
N THR A 149 10.42 -6.27 -5.88
CA THR A 149 9.59 -7.36 -6.40
C THR A 149 8.38 -6.86 -7.19
N ALA A 150 7.65 -5.86 -6.68
CA ALA A 150 6.42 -5.37 -7.30
C ALA A 150 6.65 -4.69 -8.65
N ILE A 151 7.75 -3.94 -8.80
CA ILE A 151 8.10 -3.31 -10.08
C ILE A 151 8.56 -4.37 -11.08
N VAL A 152 9.45 -5.27 -10.65
CA VAL A 152 10.02 -6.33 -11.47
C VAL A 152 8.93 -7.26 -12.01
N PHE A 153 7.99 -7.67 -11.15
CA PHE A 153 6.93 -8.61 -11.50
C PHE A 153 5.60 -7.95 -11.83
N GLY A 154 5.50 -6.64 -12.02
CA GLY A 154 4.18 -5.99 -12.13
C GLY A 154 4.12 -4.76 -13.02
N GLY A 155 5.26 -4.24 -13.47
CA GLY A 155 5.30 -3.02 -14.27
C GLY A 155 4.49 -1.88 -13.63
N ILE A 156 3.76 -1.12 -14.45
CA ILE A 156 2.97 0.02 -13.99
C ILE A 156 1.82 -0.42 -13.06
N ALA A 157 1.11 -1.50 -13.41
CA ALA A 157 -0.02 -1.97 -12.62
C ALA A 157 0.40 -2.44 -11.22
N GLY A 158 1.50 -3.20 -11.14
CA GLY A 158 2.12 -3.60 -9.87
C GLY A 158 2.61 -2.40 -9.06
N GLY A 159 3.21 -1.40 -9.71
CA GLY A 159 3.61 -0.15 -9.07
C GLY A 159 2.43 0.60 -8.43
N VAL A 160 1.32 0.76 -9.15
CA VAL A 160 0.09 1.41 -8.61
C VAL A 160 -0.44 0.62 -7.42
N LEU A 161 -0.52 -0.70 -7.53
CA LEU A 161 -1.04 -1.53 -6.45
C LEU A 161 -0.13 -1.49 -5.22
N PHE A 162 1.19 -1.50 -5.43
CA PHE A 162 2.18 -1.33 -4.37
C PHE A 162 2.02 0.01 -3.63
N ILE A 163 1.79 1.11 -4.35
CA ILE A 163 1.52 2.42 -3.75
C ILE A 163 0.28 2.36 -2.84
N VAL A 164 -0.82 1.79 -3.34
CA VAL A 164 -2.08 1.69 -2.56
C VAL A 164 -1.88 0.82 -1.32
N VAL A 165 -1.25 -0.36 -1.47
CA VAL A 165 -0.92 -1.25 -0.34
C VAL A 165 -0.04 -0.54 0.68
N THR A 166 0.97 0.20 0.22
CA THR A 166 1.91 0.89 1.10
C THR A 166 1.24 1.99 1.89
N ILE A 167 0.47 2.86 1.22
CA ILE A 167 -0.26 3.95 1.88
C ILE A 167 -1.23 3.39 2.91
N THR A 168 -2.02 2.38 2.53
CA THR A 168 -3.05 1.79 3.41
C THR A 168 -2.43 1.01 4.56
N GLY A 169 -1.37 0.25 4.30
CA GLY A 169 -0.61 -0.51 5.29
C GLY A 169 0.09 0.39 6.32
N LEU A 170 0.83 1.41 5.86
CA LEU A 170 1.46 2.38 6.76
C LEU A 170 0.43 3.16 7.56
N SER A 171 -0.67 3.58 6.94
CA SER A 171 -1.76 4.25 7.65
C SER A 171 -2.36 3.33 8.73
N GLY A 172 -2.62 2.06 8.40
CA GLY A 172 -3.13 1.08 9.35
C GLY A 172 -2.19 0.85 10.54
N LEU A 173 -0.90 0.68 10.27
CA LEU A 173 0.12 0.52 11.30
C LEU A 173 0.21 1.75 12.20
N CYS A 174 0.30 2.95 11.62
CA CYS A 174 0.34 4.20 12.37
C CYS A 174 -0.94 4.41 13.20
N VAL A 175 -2.11 3.97 12.72
CA VAL A 175 -3.35 3.97 13.51
C VAL A 175 -3.26 3.04 14.71
N LEU A 176 -2.69 1.84 14.56
CA LEU A 176 -2.47 0.93 15.68
C LEU A 176 -1.49 1.53 16.69
N LEU A 177 -0.36 2.07 16.22
CA LEU A 177 0.63 2.73 17.07
C LEU A 177 0.04 3.92 17.83
N ASP A 178 -0.78 4.77 17.18
CA ASP A 178 -1.44 5.88 17.85
C ASP A 178 -2.52 5.40 18.84
N GLN A 179 -3.24 4.32 18.54
CA GLN A 179 -4.19 3.77 19.51
C GLN A 179 -3.52 3.25 20.78
N HIS A 180 -2.32 2.66 20.68
CA HIS A 180 -1.59 2.09 21.81
C HIS A 180 -0.75 3.12 22.56
N MET A 181 -0.06 4.01 21.83
CA MET A 181 0.94 4.92 22.40
C MET A 181 0.67 6.39 22.08
N GLY A 182 -0.37 6.70 21.32
CA GLY A 182 -0.71 8.07 20.92
C GLY A 182 -1.16 8.96 22.08
N PRO A 183 -1.29 10.27 21.83
CA PRO A 183 -1.67 11.24 22.84
C PRO A 183 -3.04 11.00 23.49
N LEU A 184 -3.12 11.34 24.78
CA LEU A 184 -4.35 11.32 25.60
C LEU A 184 -4.58 12.69 26.27
N PRO A 185 -5.85 13.04 26.61
CA PRO A 185 -7.07 12.31 26.26
C PRO A 185 -7.36 12.36 24.76
N SER A 186 -7.96 11.30 24.20
CA SER A 186 -8.33 11.27 22.77
C SER A 186 -9.46 10.31 22.45
N THR A 187 -10.15 10.55 21.35
CA THR A 187 -11.21 9.66 20.84
C THR A 187 -10.64 8.60 19.89
N ALA A 188 -11.44 7.58 19.57
CA ALA A 188 -11.04 6.56 18.60
C ALA A 188 -10.93 7.12 17.17
N LEU A 189 -11.60 8.22 16.86
CA LEU A 189 -11.51 8.92 15.59
C LEU A 189 -10.24 9.77 15.50
N ASP A 190 -9.88 10.47 16.58
CA ASP A 190 -8.64 11.26 16.62
C ASP A 190 -7.43 10.38 16.34
N GLY A 191 -7.36 9.21 16.98
CA GLY A 191 -6.24 8.30 16.72
C GLY A 191 -6.24 7.69 15.32
N ARG A 192 -7.42 7.45 14.74
CA ARG A 192 -7.54 7.04 13.32
C ARG A 192 -7.03 8.12 12.37
N ARG A 193 -7.36 9.38 12.61
CA ARG A 193 -6.92 10.52 11.81
C ARG A 193 -5.43 10.77 11.97
N ARG A 194 -4.92 10.85 13.20
CA ARG A 194 -3.49 11.05 13.49
C ARG A 194 -2.63 9.94 12.89
N GLY A 195 -3.04 8.68 13.09
CA GLY A 195 -2.33 7.54 12.50
C GLY A 195 -2.33 7.55 10.97
N THR A 196 -3.49 7.82 10.35
CA THR A 196 -3.58 7.89 8.89
C THR A 196 -2.74 9.03 8.32
N VAL A 197 -2.79 10.22 8.93
CA VAL A 197 -1.95 11.36 8.54
C VAL A 197 -0.47 11.00 8.67
N ALA A 198 -0.05 10.34 9.75
CA ALA A 198 1.34 9.92 9.92
C ALA A 198 1.77 8.92 8.84
N GLY A 199 0.97 7.89 8.55
CA GLY A 199 1.26 6.91 7.50
C GLY A 199 1.37 7.54 6.11
N VAL A 200 0.39 8.39 5.73
CA VAL A 200 0.40 9.12 4.46
C VAL A 200 1.60 10.07 4.37
N THR A 201 1.95 10.76 5.46
CA THR A 201 3.09 11.69 5.48
C THR A 201 4.42 10.94 5.32
N VAL A 202 4.61 9.82 6.03
CA VAL A 202 5.81 8.98 5.88
C VAL A 202 5.96 8.51 4.43
N PHE A 203 4.88 7.98 3.84
CA PHE A 203 4.89 7.59 2.44
C PHE A 203 5.20 8.77 1.51
N GLY A 204 4.53 9.90 1.69
CA GLY A 204 4.69 11.09 0.86
C GLY A 204 6.11 11.64 0.89
N VAL A 205 6.75 11.67 2.06
CA VAL A 205 8.15 12.11 2.20
C VAL A 205 9.10 11.15 1.50
N ILE A 206 8.93 9.84 1.69
CA ILE A 206 9.77 8.85 1.00
C ILE A 206 9.58 8.97 -0.53
N PHE A 207 8.33 9.04 -0.98
CA PHE A 207 8.01 9.16 -2.40
C PHE A 207 8.61 10.44 -3.01
N ALA A 208 8.43 11.59 -2.36
CA ALA A 208 8.96 12.86 -2.82
C ALA A 208 10.49 12.86 -2.86
N ALA A 209 11.14 12.34 -1.82
CA ALA A 209 12.59 12.19 -1.79
C ALA A 209 13.09 11.30 -2.94
N THR A 210 12.41 10.19 -3.23
CA THR A 210 12.82 9.30 -4.32
C THR A 210 12.57 9.94 -5.68
N ALA A 211 11.45 10.64 -5.86
CA ALA A 211 11.13 11.37 -7.09
C ALA A 211 12.19 12.44 -7.41
N LEU A 212 12.67 13.17 -6.40
CA LEU A 212 13.74 14.17 -6.56
C LEU A 212 15.08 13.55 -6.96
N THR A 213 15.37 12.32 -6.54
CA THR A 213 16.61 11.62 -6.92
C THR A 213 16.58 11.03 -8.33
N GLY A 214 15.44 11.07 -9.04
CA GLY A 214 15.31 10.56 -10.41
C GLY A 214 15.53 9.06 -10.58
N GLN A 215 15.53 8.30 -9.47
CA GLN A 215 15.90 6.90 -9.45
C GLN A 215 14.69 6.02 -9.13
N LEU A 216 14.14 5.37 -10.15
CA LEU A 216 13.33 4.16 -9.98
C LEU A 216 14.29 3.02 -9.61
N PRO A 217 14.09 2.22 -8.53
CA PRO A 217 12.87 1.99 -7.77
C PRO A 217 12.64 2.91 -6.54
N PHE A 218 11.36 3.16 -6.22
CA PHE A 218 10.85 4.13 -5.23
C PHE A 218 11.33 4.02 -3.76
N PHE A 219 12.03 2.96 -3.40
CA PHE A 219 12.47 2.70 -2.03
C PHE A 219 13.87 2.11 -2.09
N ARG A 220 14.85 2.86 -1.59
CA ARG A 220 16.23 2.40 -1.37
C ARG A 220 16.48 2.26 0.12
N LEU A 221 17.61 1.69 0.52
CA LEU A 221 17.97 1.52 1.94
C LEU A 221 17.91 2.84 2.73
N TRP A 222 18.16 4.00 2.10
CA TRP A 222 18.04 5.31 2.75
C TRP A 222 16.58 5.68 3.14
N SER A 223 15.57 5.06 2.52
CA SER A 223 14.17 5.31 2.87
C SER A 223 13.81 4.81 4.27
N VAL A 224 14.54 3.82 4.78
CA VAL A 224 14.35 3.25 6.13
C VAL A 224 14.61 4.31 7.22
N PRO A 225 15.82 4.90 7.33
CA PRO A 225 16.06 5.95 8.32
C PRO A 225 15.20 7.19 8.05
N LEU A 226 14.94 7.55 6.78
CA LEU A 226 14.07 8.69 6.47
C LEU A 226 12.63 8.48 6.98
N GLY A 227 12.07 7.29 6.78
CA GLY A 227 10.73 6.93 7.24
C GLY A 227 10.62 6.98 8.76
N ALA A 228 11.62 6.44 9.46
CA ALA A 228 11.70 6.49 10.92
C ALA A 228 11.76 7.93 11.47
N ILE A 229 12.65 8.76 10.90
CA ILE A 229 12.79 10.17 11.29
C ILE A 229 11.49 10.94 11.01
N THR A 230 10.90 10.73 9.84
CA THR A 230 9.64 11.39 9.45
C THR A 230 8.52 11.02 10.41
N TYR A 231 8.37 9.74 10.75
CA TYR A 231 7.38 9.29 11.71
C TYR A 231 7.61 9.92 13.08
N ALA A 232 8.85 9.89 13.60
CA ALA A 232 9.19 10.49 14.88
C ALA A 232 8.88 11.99 14.91
N ALA A 233 9.18 12.73 13.84
CA ALA A 233 8.86 14.15 13.71
C ALA A 233 7.34 14.40 13.73
N VAL A 234 6.57 13.62 12.96
CA VAL A 234 5.11 13.74 12.95
C VAL A 234 4.52 13.42 14.32
N ALA A 235 4.96 12.34 14.95
CA ALA A 235 4.52 11.96 16.29
C ALA A 235 4.87 13.05 17.32
N ALA A 236 6.08 13.63 17.26
CA ALA A 236 6.48 14.73 18.14
C ALA A 236 5.57 15.95 17.99
N VAL A 237 5.21 16.32 16.75
CA VAL A 237 4.25 17.40 16.46
C VAL A 237 2.84 17.05 16.96
N GLN A 238 2.41 15.80 16.83
CA GLN A 238 1.11 15.37 17.35
C GLN A 238 1.05 15.49 18.88
N TRP A 239 2.14 15.16 19.58
CA TRP A 239 2.28 15.35 21.03
C TRP A 239 2.37 16.81 21.47
N SER A 240 2.93 17.70 20.66
CA SER A 240 3.02 19.12 21.01
C SER A 240 1.68 19.86 20.86
N ARG A 241 0.75 19.31 20.08
CA ARG A 241 -0.59 19.86 19.84
C ARG A 241 -1.65 19.40 20.85
N VAL A 242 -1.29 18.61 21.86
CA VAL A 242 -2.22 18.20 22.92
C VAL A 242 -2.52 19.40 23.81
N PRO A 243 -3.79 19.80 23.97
CA PRO A 243 -4.15 20.88 24.88
C PRO A 243 -3.68 20.54 26.29
N LYS A 244 -2.89 21.42 26.92
CA LYS A 244 -2.39 21.24 28.29
C LYS A 244 -3.50 21.32 29.37
N GLU A 245 -4.71 21.73 28.99
CA GLU A 245 -5.78 22.14 29.89
C GLU A 245 -7.04 21.26 29.84
N ALA A 246 -6.93 19.98 29.47
CA ALA A 246 -8.03 19.05 29.74
C ALA A 246 -8.04 18.68 31.23
N SER A 247 -8.37 19.66 32.07
CA SER A 247 -8.64 19.46 33.49
C SER A 247 -9.82 18.47 33.60
N PRO A 248 -9.72 17.41 34.43
CA PRO A 248 -10.73 16.36 34.50
C PRO A 248 -12.14 16.84 34.94
N ALA A 249 -12.28 18.10 35.35
CA ALA A 249 -13.56 18.73 35.72
C ALA A 249 -14.50 19.02 34.52
N GLN A 250 -14.01 18.96 33.27
CA GLN A 250 -14.82 19.38 32.11
C GLN A 250 -15.59 18.25 31.40
N TYR A 251 -15.45 16.99 31.86
CA TYR A 251 -16.08 15.81 31.24
C TYR A 251 -16.96 14.99 32.19
N SER A 252 -17.35 15.56 33.34
CA SER A 252 -18.28 14.95 34.30
C SER A 252 -19.73 15.42 34.13
N GLY A 253 -20.13 15.83 32.93
CA GLY A 253 -21.50 16.22 32.58
C GLY A 253 -22.24 15.12 31.86
#